data_AF-A0A6C0KCF0-F1
#
_entry.id   AF-A0A6C0KCF0-F1
#
_cell.length_a   1.000
_cell.length_b   1.000
_cell.length_c   1.000
_cell.angle_alpha   90.00
_cell.angle_beta   90.00
_cell.angle_gamma   90.00
#
_symmetry.space_group_name_H-M   'P 1'
#
loop_
_entity.id
_entity.type
_entity.pdbx_description
1 polymer ?
#
loop_
_entity_poly.entity_id
_entity_poly.type
_entity_poly.pdbx_seq_one_letter_code
_entity_poly.pdbx_strand_id
1 'polypeptide(L)'
;MVKKVVTSMFNKYVDFFANFNVLGLAIGLMIGSNLKEVAGDFIDGIIMPFIKPILGTITGGRDLKFKIPGTEVELDLDKVTASSIKFGALSVIIFVMLQLGVQIKKPVQWVSVRNWDKMKKNKNVKLTSTNSRTSKSNKGFTL
;
A
#
# COMPACT_ATOMS: atom_id res chain seq x y z
N MET A 1 -29.02 23.54 -19.67
CA MET A 1 -28.37 24.13 -18.48
C MET A 1 -28.00 23.05 -17.45
N VAL A 2 -28.95 22.22 -17.01
CA VAL A 2 -28.74 21.14 -16.01
C VAL A 2 -27.62 20.15 -16.40
N LYS A 3 -27.60 19.65 -17.64
CA LYS A 3 -26.53 18.74 -18.11
C LYS A 3 -25.12 19.32 -17.95
N LYS A 4 -24.91 20.62 -18.24
CA LYS A 4 -23.60 21.28 -18.07
C LYS A 4 -23.19 21.39 -16.60
N VAL A 5 -24.14 21.66 -15.71
CA VAL A 5 -23.88 21.72 -14.26
C VAL A 5 -23.52 20.34 -13.73
N VAL A 6 -24.25 19.29 -14.12
CA VAL A 6 -23.96 17.91 -13.72
C VAL A 6 -22.59 17.45 -14.23
N THR A 7 -22.26 17.72 -15.50
CA THR A 7 -20.93 17.39 -16.04
C THR A 7 -19.82 18.17 -15.34
N SER A 8 -20.03 19.45 -15.01
CA SER A 8 -19.07 20.25 -14.25
C SER A 8 -18.84 19.70 -12.83
N MET A 9 -19.90 19.28 -12.15
CA MET A 9 -19.80 18.65 -10.82
C MET A 9 -19.13 17.28 -10.88
N PHE A 10 -19.44 16.47 -11.91
CA PHE A 10 -18.80 15.18 -12.11
C PHE A 10 -17.29 15.32 -12.40
N ASN A 11 -16.90 16.30 -13.22
CA ASN A 11 -15.49 16.56 -13.49
C ASN A 11 -14.73 16.98 -12.21
N LYS A 12 -15.32 17.84 -11.37
CA LYS A 12 -14.74 18.20 -10.06
C LYS A 12 -14.61 16.99 -9.12
N TYR A 13 -15.57 16.08 -9.17
CA TYR A 13 -15.52 14.83 -8.41
C TYR A 13 -14.40 13.91 -8.90
N VAL A 14 -14.27 13.73 -10.22
CA VAL A 14 -13.19 12.94 -10.82
C VAL A 14 -11.82 13.56 -10.52
N ASP A 15 -11.69 14.89 -10.61
CA ASP A 15 -10.46 15.61 -10.25
C ASP A 15 -10.10 15.41 -8.77
N PHE A 16 -11.07 15.42 -7.87
CA PHE A 16 -10.83 15.12 -6.46
C PHE A 16 -10.31 13.68 -6.27
N PHE A 17 -10.94 12.69 -6.90
CA PHE A 17 -10.51 11.28 -6.81
C PHE A 17 -9.10 11.06 -7.37
N ALA A 18 -8.76 11.75 -8.46
CA ALA A 18 -7.44 11.69 -9.07
C ALA A 18 -6.37 12.37 -8.21
N ASN A 19 -6.65 13.55 -7.63
CA ASN A 19 -5.69 14.31 -6.84
C ASN A 19 -5.40 13.67 -5.47
N PHE A 20 -6.39 13.04 -4.83
CA PHE A 20 -6.24 12.47 -3.48
C PHE A 20 -5.85 10.98 -3.48
N ASN A 21 -5.51 10.39 -4.64
CA ASN A 21 -5.17 8.97 -4.79
C ASN A 21 -6.20 8.02 -4.10
N VAL A 22 -7.46 8.45 -4.04
CA VAL A 22 -8.55 7.76 -3.32
C VAL A 22 -8.83 6.40 -3.97
N LEU A 23 -8.58 6.30 -5.28
CA LEU A 23 -8.72 5.06 -6.03
C LEU A 23 -7.80 3.96 -5.49
N GLY A 24 -6.53 4.27 -5.20
CA GLY A 24 -5.60 3.29 -4.62
C GLY A 24 -6.02 2.84 -3.21
N LEU A 25 -6.52 3.77 -2.40
CA LEU A 25 -7.04 3.48 -1.07
C LEU A 25 -8.31 2.62 -1.13
N ALA A 26 -9.24 2.95 -2.04
CA ALA A 26 -10.47 2.19 -2.24
C ALA A 26 -10.19 0.76 -2.69
N ILE A 27 -9.26 0.58 -3.64
CA ILE A 27 -8.81 -0.75 -4.08
C ILE A 27 -8.14 -1.50 -2.93
N GLY A 28 -7.29 -0.84 -2.15
CA GLY A 28 -6.65 -1.44 -0.97
C GLY A 28 -7.66 -1.92 0.07
N LEU A 29 -8.71 -1.14 0.35
CA LEU A 29 -9.80 -1.51 1.25
C LEU A 29 -10.62 -2.69 0.70
N MET A 30 -10.95 -2.67 -0.59
CA MET A 30 -11.74 -3.73 -1.24
C MET A 30 -10.98 -5.06 -1.29
N ILE A 31 -9.67 -5.04 -1.58
CA ILE A 31 -8.83 -6.24 -1.52
C ILE A 31 -8.67 -6.69 -0.06
N GLY A 32 -8.47 -5.74 0.86
CA GLY A 32 -8.32 -6.01 2.29
C GLY A 32 -9.54 -6.70 2.91
N SER A 33 -10.76 -6.31 2.55
CA SER A 33 -11.98 -6.97 3.04
C SER A 33 -12.07 -8.42 2.60
N ASN A 34 -11.76 -8.71 1.34
CA ASN A 34 -11.82 -10.07 0.81
C ASN A 34 -10.70 -10.95 1.40
N LEU A 35 -9.49 -10.40 1.58
CA LEU A 35 -8.40 -11.11 2.26
C LEU A 35 -8.73 -11.42 3.72
N LYS A 36 -9.44 -10.52 4.42
CA LYS A 36 -9.92 -10.76 5.78
C LYS A 36 -10.89 -11.94 5.84
N GLU A 37 -11.80 -12.06 4.87
CA GLU A 37 -12.75 -13.18 4.79
C GLU A 37 -12.01 -14.51 4.58
N VAL A 38 -11.09 -14.56 3.62
CA VAL A 38 -10.26 -15.76 3.36
C VAL A 38 -9.43 -16.14 4.59
N ALA A 39 -8.85 -15.16 5.29
CA ALA A 39 -8.11 -15.41 6.53
C ALA A 39 -9.04 -15.91 7.64
N GLY A 40 -10.26 -15.40 7.73
CA GLY A 40 -11.30 -15.88 8.64
C GLY A 40 -11.65 -17.35 8.39
N ASP A 41 -11.91 -17.72 7.13
CA ASP A 41 -12.23 -19.10 6.75
C ASP A 41 -11.06 -20.04 7.02
N PHE A 42 -9.82 -19.59 6.79
CA PHE A 42 -8.63 -20.35 7.12
C PHE A 42 -8.48 -20.56 8.65
N ILE A 43 -8.72 -19.52 9.45
CA ILE A 43 -8.71 -19.64 10.91
C ILE A 43 -9.78 -20.63 11.35
N ASP A 44 -10.97 -20.52 10.79
CA ASP A 44 -12.10 -21.30 11.23
C ASP A 44 -11.99 -22.78 10.81
N GLY A 45 -11.48 -23.04 9.61
CA GLY A 45 -11.29 -24.38 9.08
C GLY A 45 -10.02 -25.08 9.57
N ILE A 46 -8.90 -24.36 9.69
CA ILE A 46 -7.59 -24.96 9.96
C ILE A 46 -7.12 -24.68 11.38
N ILE A 47 -7.24 -23.46 11.90
CA ILE A 47 -6.67 -23.12 13.22
C ILE A 47 -7.59 -23.49 14.37
N MET A 48 -8.89 -23.20 14.27
CA MET A 48 -9.88 -23.48 15.31
C MET A 48 -9.89 -24.93 15.82
N PRO A 49 -9.76 -26.00 15.00
CA PRO A 49 -9.71 -27.36 15.53
C PRO A 49 -8.52 -27.62 16.47
N PHE A 50 -7.42 -26.87 16.35
CA PHE A 50 -6.29 -26.94 17.28
C PHE A 50 -6.50 -26.08 18.54
N ILE A 51 -7.24 -24.97 18.41
CA ILE A 51 -7.51 -24.06 19.53
C ILE A 51 -8.65 -24.56 20.43
N LYS A 52 -9.72 -25.15 19.86
CA LYS A 52 -10.87 -25.69 20.62
C LYS A 52 -10.49 -26.60 21.80
N PRO A 53 -9.60 -27.59 21.65
CA PRO A 53 -9.20 -28.44 22.79
C PRO A 53 -8.38 -27.68 23.84
N ILE A 54 -7.55 -26.72 23.44
CA ILE A 54 -6.80 -25.86 24.37
C ILE A 54 -7.77 -24.97 25.15
N LEU A 55 -8.73 -24.36 24.44
CA LEU A 55 -9.82 -23.59 25.02
C LEU A 55 -10.61 -24.40 26.05
N GLY A 56 -11.07 -25.60 25.69
CA GLY A 56 -11.83 -26.46 26.60
C GLY A 56 -11.05 -26.88 27.84
N THR A 57 -9.72 -26.96 27.74
CA THR A 57 -8.84 -27.25 28.89
C THR A 57 -8.68 -26.02 29.80
N ILE A 58 -8.56 -24.82 29.21
CA ILE A 58 -8.41 -23.55 29.95
C ILE A 58 -9.75 -23.14 30.60
N THR A 59 -10.87 -23.33 29.92
CA THR A 59 -12.22 -23.05 30.46
C THR A 59 -12.75 -24.17 31.36
N GLY A 60 -12.02 -25.29 31.46
CA GLY A 60 -12.36 -26.43 32.30
C GLY A 60 -13.69 -27.09 31.92
N GLY A 61 -14.08 -27.03 30.65
CA GLY A 61 -15.32 -27.61 30.13
C GLY A 61 -16.62 -27.00 30.67
N ARG A 62 -16.56 -25.82 31.32
CA ARG A 62 -17.75 -25.14 31.86
C ARG A 62 -18.19 -24.04 30.90
N ASP A 63 -19.37 -24.22 30.32
CA ASP A 63 -20.11 -23.19 29.59
C ASP A 63 -20.48 -22.10 30.60
N LEU A 64 -19.68 -21.03 30.71
CA LEU A 64 -19.89 -19.94 31.66
C LEU A 64 -21.02 -19.02 31.18
N LYS A 65 -22.23 -19.59 31.06
CA LYS A 65 -23.47 -18.86 30.81
C LYS A 65 -23.93 -18.21 32.10
N PHE A 66 -23.46 -17.00 32.37
CA PHE A 66 -23.96 -16.22 33.49
C PHE A 66 -25.30 -15.60 33.09
N LYS A 67 -26.40 -16.15 33.61
CA LYS A 67 -27.70 -15.48 33.61
C LYS A 67 -27.70 -14.43 34.71
N ILE A 68 -27.86 -13.16 34.34
CA ILE A 68 -28.07 -12.09 35.32
C ILE A 68 -29.49 -12.27 35.88
N PRO A 69 -29.68 -12.52 37.19
CA PRO A 69 -31.02 -12.67 37.75
C PRO A 69 -31.80 -11.36 37.60
N GLY A 70 -32.91 -11.39 36.85
CA GLY A 70 -33.76 -10.23 36.56
C GLY A 70 -33.65 -9.65 35.14
N THR A 71 -32.88 -10.27 34.24
CA THR A 71 -32.81 -9.86 32.82
C THR A 71 -32.62 -11.10 31.93
N GLU A 72 -33.25 -11.16 30.76
CA GLU A 72 -33.11 -12.28 29.78
C GLU A 72 -31.76 -12.30 29.04
N VAL A 73 -30.75 -11.58 29.54
CA VAL A 73 -29.45 -11.46 28.89
C VAL A 73 -28.53 -12.57 29.39
N GLU A 74 -28.30 -13.57 28.54
CA GLU A 74 -27.27 -14.60 28.74
C GLU A 74 -25.90 -14.01 28.35
N LEU A 75 -25.00 -13.82 29.33
CA LEU A 75 -23.62 -13.44 29.04
C LEU A 75 -22.81 -14.70 28.69
N ASP A 76 -22.58 -14.90 27.38
CA ASP A 76 -21.67 -15.95 26.86
C ASP A 76 -20.21 -15.48 26.97
N LEU A 77 -19.60 -15.61 28.16
CA LEU A 77 -18.17 -15.31 28.36
C LEU A 77 -17.27 -16.23 27.50
N ASP A 78 -17.75 -17.44 27.20
CA ASP A 78 -17.08 -18.39 26.33
C ASP A 78 -16.95 -17.87 24.90
N LYS A 79 -18.00 -17.22 24.37
CA LYS A 79 -17.97 -16.62 23.04
C LYS A 79 -17.00 -15.45 22.95
N VAL A 80 -16.91 -14.64 24.00
CA VAL A 80 -15.97 -13.51 24.08
C VAL A 80 -14.53 -14.01 24.13
N THR A 81 -14.27 -15.04 24.95
CA THR A 81 -12.93 -15.65 25.08
C THR A 81 -12.50 -16.32 23.78
N ALA A 82 -13.38 -17.10 23.14
CA ALA A 82 -13.11 -17.69 21.84
C ALA A 82 -12.87 -16.63 20.75
N SER A 83 -13.64 -15.54 20.75
CA SER A 83 -13.46 -14.43 19.79
C SER A 83 -12.14 -13.69 19.99
N SER A 84 -11.70 -13.54 21.24
CA SER A 84 -10.41 -12.90 21.58
C SER A 84 -9.23 -13.72 21.05
N ILE A 85 -9.30 -15.04 21.16
CA ILE A 85 -8.26 -15.93 20.64
C ILE A 85 -8.27 -15.97 19.11
N LYS A 86 -9.46 -16.01 18.48
CA LYS A 86 -9.57 -15.87 17.02
C LYS A 86 -8.95 -14.56 16.52
N PHE A 87 -9.19 -13.46 17.23
CA PHE A 87 -8.60 -12.17 16.91
C PHE A 87 -7.07 -12.19 17.02
N GLY A 88 -6.53 -12.83 18.06
CA GLY A 88 -5.08 -13.05 18.20
C GLY A 88 -4.50 -13.91 17.07
N ALA A 89 -5.16 -14.99 16.68
CA ALA A 89 -4.73 -15.81 15.55
C ALA A 89 -4.76 -15.02 14.22
N LEU A 90 -5.81 -14.21 14.00
CA LEU A 90 -5.94 -13.35 12.83
C LEU A 90 -4.81 -12.33 12.74
N SER A 91 -4.44 -11.70 13.86
CA SER A 91 -3.34 -10.73 13.86
C SER A 91 -2.00 -11.38 13.52
N VAL A 92 -1.73 -12.58 14.04
CA VAL A 92 -0.50 -13.34 13.72
C VAL A 92 -0.46 -13.74 12.25
N ILE A 93 -1.57 -14.23 11.68
CA ILE A 93 -1.65 -14.60 10.27
C ILE A 93 -1.39 -13.39 9.38
N ILE A 94 -2.09 -12.27 9.63
CA ILE A 94 -1.91 -11.04 8.86
C ILE A 94 -0.46 -10.54 8.98
N PHE A 95 0.13 -10.61 10.17
CA PHE A 95 1.53 -10.26 10.40
C PHE A 95 2.48 -11.11 9.55
N VAL A 96 2.30 -12.43 9.53
CA VAL A 96 3.10 -13.34 8.69
C VAL A 96 2.87 -13.08 7.20
N MET A 97 1.62 -12.88 6.77
CA MET A 97 1.29 -12.56 5.38
C MET A 97 1.94 -11.24 4.93
N LEU A 98 1.93 -10.21 5.77
CA LEU A 98 2.62 -8.95 5.50
C LEU A 98 4.14 -9.16 5.44
N GLN A 99 4.72 -9.91 6.37
CA GLN A 99 6.16 -10.15 6.39
C GLN A 99 6.65 -10.92 5.14
N LEU A 100 5.85 -11.87 4.65
CA LEU A 100 6.14 -12.61 3.43
C LEU A 100 5.84 -11.81 2.15
N GLY A 101 4.78 -11.00 2.14
CA GLY A 101 4.38 -10.18 1.00
C GLY A 101 5.24 -8.92 0.81
N VAL A 102 5.82 -8.38 1.88
CA VAL A 102 6.65 -7.17 1.88
C VAL A 102 8.11 -7.55 1.58
N GLN A 103 8.36 -8.16 0.42
CA GLN A 103 9.68 -8.05 -0.21
C GLN A 103 9.76 -6.70 -0.92
N ILE A 104 9.81 -5.60 -0.15
CA ILE A 104 10.09 -4.28 -0.73
C ILE A 104 11.52 -4.34 -1.27
N LYS A 105 11.62 -4.56 -2.59
CA LYS A 105 12.85 -4.36 -3.34
C LYS A 105 13.18 -2.89 -3.18
N LYS A 106 14.07 -2.57 -2.22
CA LYS A 106 14.48 -1.20 -1.93
C LYS A 106 14.89 -0.60 -3.28
N PRO A 107 14.23 0.44 -3.80
CA PRO A 107 14.70 1.06 -5.03
C PRO A 107 16.06 1.65 -4.68
N VAL A 108 17.13 0.98 -5.13
CA VAL A 108 18.47 1.55 -5.14
C VAL A 108 18.42 2.69 -6.14
N GLN A 109 17.93 3.84 -5.69
CA GLN A 109 18.03 5.07 -6.44
C GLN A 109 19.52 5.37 -6.54
N TRP A 110 20.10 5.01 -7.69
CA TRP A 110 21.44 5.42 -8.07
C TRP A 110 21.42 6.93 -8.25
N VAL A 111 21.69 7.66 -7.17
CA VAL A 111 21.96 9.09 -7.24
C VAL A 111 23.35 9.26 -7.85
N SER A 112 23.38 9.52 -9.16
CA SER A 112 24.60 9.97 -9.82
C SER A 112 24.95 11.35 -9.26
N VAL A 113 25.98 11.40 -8.39
CA VAL A 113 26.56 12.65 -7.90
C VAL A 113 27.18 13.36 -9.10
N ARG A 114 26.44 14.29 -9.70
CA ARG A 114 27.00 15.19 -10.71
C ARG A 114 27.90 16.19 -9.99
N ASN A 115 29.21 15.93 -10.01
CA ASN A 115 30.21 16.89 -9.54
C ASN A 115 30.10 18.20 -10.34
N TRP A 116 29.50 19.23 -9.73
CA TRP A 116 29.29 20.55 -10.32
C TRP A 116 30.60 21.34 -10.51
N ASP A 117 31.68 20.91 -9.84
CA ASP A 117 32.98 21.59 -9.87
C ASP A 117 33.59 21.72 -11.27
N LYS A 118 33.25 20.80 -12.19
CA LYS A 118 33.76 20.86 -13.57
C LYS A 118 32.96 21.79 -14.48
N MET A 119 31.77 22.25 -14.08
CA MET A 119 30.91 23.10 -14.92
C MET A 119 31.26 24.60 -14.86
N LYS A 120 31.96 25.08 -13.81
CA LYS A 120 32.38 26.49 -13.74
C LYS A 120 33.59 26.83 -14.61
N LYS A 121 34.40 25.85 -15.03
CA LYS A 121 35.67 26.12 -15.73
C LYS A 121 35.50 26.44 -17.22
N ASN A 122 34.34 26.14 -17.82
CA ASN A 122 34.14 26.27 -19.27
C ASN A 122 33.47 27.59 -19.72
N LYS A 123 33.17 28.52 -18.80
CA LYS A 123 32.60 29.83 -19.16
C LYS A 123 33.64 30.89 -19.55
N ASN A 124 34.93 30.69 -19.20
CA ASN A 124 35.99 31.67 -19.45
C ASN A 124 36.86 31.39 -20.69
N VAL A 125 36.58 30.33 -21.47
CA VAL A 125 37.39 29.98 -22.65
C VAL A 125 36.76 30.45 -23.97
N LYS A 126 35.61 31.13 -23.93
CA LYS A 126 34.86 31.52 -25.15
C LYS A 126 34.83 33.04 -25.42
N LEU A 127 35.88 33.77 -25.05
CA LEU A 127 36.02 35.20 -25.39
C LEU A 127 37.34 35.58 -26.07
N THR A 128 38.19 34.62 -26.43
CA THR A 128 39.45 34.87 -27.17
C THR A 128 39.70 33.82 -28.24
N SER A 129 38.92 33.87 -29.32
CA SER A 129 39.41 33.50 -30.66
C SER A 129 38.59 34.29 -31.69
N THR A 130 39.15 35.42 -32.11
CA THR A 130 39.83 35.56 -33.41
C THR A 130 38.84 35.71 -34.57
N ASN A 131 38.53 36.98 -34.81
CA ASN A 131 38.58 37.66 -36.10
C ASN A 131 38.05 36.92 -37.33
N SER A 132 36.91 37.41 -37.80
CA SER A 132 36.39 37.22 -39.14
C SER A 132 37.34 37.82 -40.18
N ARG A 133 37.63 37.08 -41.27
CA ARG A 133 37.61 37.55 -42.67
C ARG A 133 38.06 36.47 -43.67
N THR A 134 37.15 36.20 -44.61
CA THR A 134 37.36 35.97 -46.06
C THR A 134 38.33 34.88 -46.51
N SER A 135 37.85 33.86 -47.23
CA SER A 135 37.62 33.97 -48.69
C SER A 135 37.15 32.63 -49.27
N LYS A 136 36.17 32.68 -50.17
CA LYS A 136 35.82 31.64 -51.12
C LYS A 136 37.05 31.25 -51.95
N SER A 137 37.28 29.96 -52.17
CA SER A 137 37.61 29.48 -53.52
C SER A 137 37.29 28.00 -53.65
N ASN A 138 36.91 27.66 -54.87
CA ASN A 138 36.17 26.50 -55.31
C ASN A 138 37.12 25.53 -56.05
N LYS A 139 36.69 24.28 -56.23
CA LYS A 139 37.11 23.25 -57.23
C LYS A 139 38.14 22.18 -56.83
N GLY A 140 37.79 20.93 -57.22
CA GLY A 140 38.69 19.80 -57.53
C GLY A 140 38.56 18.64 -56.53
N PHE A 141 37.81 17.56 -56.79
CA PHE A 141 38.09 16.45 -57.73
C PHE A 141 39.41 15.73 -57.39
N THR A 142 39.41 14.51 -56.84
CA THR A 142 39.51 13.20 -57.53
C THR A 142 39.77 12.04 -56.54
N LEU A 143 39.15 10.89 -56.88
CA LEU A 143 39.46 9.48 -56.60
C LEU A 143 39.72 9.01 -55.16
#